data_AF-V5BI77-F1
#
_entry.id   AF-V5BI77-F1
#
_cell.length_a   1.000
_cell.length_b   1.000
_cell.length_c   1.000
_cell.angle_alpha   90.00
_cell.angle_beta   90.00
_cell.angle_gamma   90.00
#
_symmetry.space_group_name_H-M   'P 1'
#
loop_
_entity.id
_entity.type
_entity.pdbx_description
1 polymer ?
#
loop_
_entity_poly.entity_id
_entity_poly.type
_entity_poly.pdbx_seq_one_letter_code
_entity_poly.pdbx_strand_id
1 'polypeptide(L)'
;MKRWHRVFWSLLAISILLIAIGAVLNPALFAEKMTNPSLNKAAVGPDTPYIVLGMGCFWGAEKRMQALVGVLDVEAGYAGGDMSNPSYEMLHDTEAAIEEGKAVKNHAEVVKVYYDTKQTSLERVLIQFWESHNPTQGNRQGNDLGSNYRSAVFYRNDGERKLAELTRDIYQTNLRAAGITGTITTEIAPLNNYTSAEGYHQDYLEKNPLGYCGLGGMGVAYVDPSRPSHGEQHNSTPLVSKPVQSEQNWPPIELNSKEQLIAFEAVDCGYCRQFDKEVLSTWKNPIHIVTTNLTTPPKDWTLNEALFATPTIVLFRNQQEIARYTGYQGAQQFWEWLNMQ
;
A
#
# COMPACT_ATOMS: atom_id res chain seq x y z
N MET A 1 72.43 5.40 10.18
CA MET A 1 71.66 4.62 9.17
C MET A 1 70.66 3.64 9.80
N LYS A 2 69.83 4.04 10.78
CA LYS A 2 68.80 3.15 11.39
C LYS A 2 67.43 3.80 11.62
N ARG A 3 67.23 5.04 11.14
CA ARG A 3 66.00 5.82 11.37
C ARG A 3 65.10 5.98 10.14
N TRP A 4 65.60 5.62 8.95
CA TRP A 4 64.88 5.70 7.68
C TRP A 4 64.21 4.39 7.23
N HIS A 5 64.58 3.24 7.82
CA HIS A 5 63.96 1.94 7.47
C HIS A 5 62.60 1.69 8.13
N ARG A 6 62.26 2.40 9.21
CA ARG A 6 60.97 2.21 9.91
C ARG A 6 59.79 2.96 9.28
N VAL A 7 60.05 4.00 8.48
CA VAL A 7 58.98 4.77 7.82
C VAL A 7 58.52 4.08 6.54
N PHE A 8 59.42 3.36 5.86
CA PHE A 8 59.12 2.69 4.59
C PHE A 8 58.23 1.44 4.73
N TRP A 9 58.31 0.73 5.85
CA TRP A 9 57.47 -0.46 6.11
C TRP A 9 56.06 -0.14 6.62
N SER A 10 55.84 1.07 7.14
CA SER A 10 54.50 1.49 7.61
C SER A 10 53.58 1.97 6.47
N LEU A 11 54.14 2.39 5.33
CA LEU A 11 53.37 2.85 4.16
C LEU A 11 52.95 1.69 3.22
N LEU A 12 53.68 0.57 3.24
CA LEU A 12 53.35 -0.63 2.45
C LEU A 12 52.23 -1.48 3.08
N ALA A 13 52.10 -1.47 4.42
CA ALA A 13 51.03 -2.19 5.11
C ALA A 13 49.65 -1.51 5.01
N ILE A 14 49.62 -0.18 4.83
CA ILE A 14 48.38 0.60 4.68
C ILE A 14 47.81 0.49 3.25
N SER A 15 48.67 0.25 2.25
CA SER A 15 48.25 0.11 0.84
C SER A 15 47.63 -1.26 0.53
N ILE A 16 48.01 -2.33 1.23
CA ILE A 16 47.42 -3.68 1.03
C ILE A 16 46.06 -3.81 1.77
N LEU A 17 45.87 -3.11 2.90
CA LEU A 17 44.58 -3.11 3.61
C LEU A 17 43.48 -2.34 2.86
N LEU A 18 43.84 -1.36 2.03
CA LEU A 18 42.90 -0.60 1.19
C LEU A 18 42.47 -1.36 -0.08
N ILE A 19 43.25 -2.35 -0.54
CA ILE A 19 42.90 -3.17 -1.71
C ILE A 19 42.00 -4.36 -1.31
N ALA A 20 42.09 -4.85 -0.07
CA ALA A 20 41.23 -5.92 0.43
C ALA A 20 39.81 -5.46 0.85
N ILE A 21 39.62 -4.16 1.15
CA ILE A 21 38.31 -3.60 1.50
C ILE A 21 37.54 -3.12 0.24
N GLY A 22 38.23 -2.89 -0.88
CA GLY A 22 37.63 -2.44 -2.14
C GLY A 22 36.90 -3.53 -2.95
N ALA A 23 36.96 -4.80 -2.55
CA ALA A 23 36.47 -5.92 -3.37
C ALA A 23 35.24 -6.68 -2.81
N VAL A 24 34.59 -6.19 -1.75
CA VAL A 24 33.39 -6.85 -1.17
C VAL A 24 32.10 -6.03 -1.31
N LEU A 25 32.17 -4.82 -1.84
CA LEU A 25 30.98 -4.04 -2.17
C LEU A 25 30.85 -3.96 -3.69
N ASN A 26 30.46 -5.08 -4.30
CA ASN A 26 29.80 -5.02 -5.59
C ASN A 26 28.32 -4.69 -5.29
N PRO A 27 27.84 -3.44 -5.44
CA PRO A 27 26.45 -3.09 -5.19
C PRO A 27 25.48 -3.78 -6.16
N ALA A 28 25.99 -4.46 -7.20
CA ALA A 28 25.21 -5.25 -8.13
C ALA A 28 24.61 -6.54 -7.51
N LEU A 29 25.00 -6.95 -6.30
CA LEU A 29 24.48 -8.16 -5.65
C LEU A 29 23.24 -7.95 -4.76
N PHE A 30 22.74 -6.72 -4.61
CA PHE A 30 21.56 -6.43 -3.78
C PHE A 30 20.41 -5.73 -4.51
N ALA A 31 20.40 -5.75 -5.85
CA ALA A 31 19.29 -5.21 -6.62
C ALA A 31 18.83 -6.21 -7.69
N GLU A 32 18.38 -7.39 -7.28
CA GLU A 32 17.39 -8.10 -8.09
C GLU A 32 16.07 -7.36 -7.88
N LYS A 33 15.92 -6.22 -8.59
CA LYS A 33 14.63 -5.56 -8.77
C LYS A 33 13.74 -6.65 -9.34
N MET A 34 12.80 -7.19 -8.55
CA MET A 34 11.76 -8.09 -9.06
C MET A 34 10.88 -7.27 -10.01
N THR A 35 11.38 -7.00 -11.21
CA THR A 35 10.64 -6.36 -12.28
C THR A 35 9.93 -7.48 -13.02
N ASN A 36 8.60 -7.44 -13.06
CA ASN A 36 7.83 -8.25 -13.98
C ASN A 36 8.41 -8.09 -15.40
N PRO A 37 8.98 -9.15 -16.00
CA PRO A 37 9.66 -9.05 -17.29
C PRO A 37 8.70 -8.78 -18.45
N SER A 38 7.39 -8.94 -18.23
CA SER A 38 6.36 -8.70 -19.23
C SER A 38 6.03 -7.22 -19.43
N LEU A 39 6.42 -6.33 -18.49
CA LEU A 39 6.16 -4.89 -18.61
C LEU A 39 6.84 -4.32 -19.86
N ASN A 40 6.02 -3.83 -20.79
CA ASN A 40 6.46 -3.24 -22.04
C ASN A 40 5.34 -2.37 -22.61
N LYS A 41 5.29 -1.10 -22.17
CA LYS A 41 4.32 -0.11 -22.63
C LYS A 41 4.31 0.07 -24.15
N ALA A 42 5.45 -0.10 -24.82
CA ALA A 42 5.56 0.01 -26.27
C ALA A 42 4.91 -1.17 -27.02
N ALA A 43 4.61 -2.28 -26.35
CA ALA A 43 3.88 -3.41 -26.92
C ALA A 43 2.35 -3.24 -26.84
N VAL A 44 1.85 -2.22 -26.16
CA VAL A 44 0.42 -1.92 -26.10
C VAL A 44 -0.03 -1.27 -27.42
N GLY A 45 -0.97 -1.93 -28.10
CA GLY A 45 -1.60 -1.46 -29.31
C GLY A 45 -3.11 -1.31 -29.16
N PRO A 46 -3.81 -0.85 -30.22
CA PRO A 46 -5.26 -0.61 -30.19
C PRO A 46 -6.11 -1.84 -29.81
N ASP A 47 -5.65 -3.03 -30.19
CA ASP A 47 -6.36 -4.30 -29.96
C ASP A 47 -5.87 -5.05 -28.71
N THR A 48 -4.93 -4.48 -27.94
CA THR A 48 -4.41 -5.12 -26.74
C THR A 48 -5.54 -5.34 -25.73
N PRO A 49 -5.77 -6.57 -25.26
CA PRO A 49 -6.77 -6.86 -24.24
C PRO A 49 -6.51 -6.06 -22.96
N TYR A 50 -7.58 -5.50 -22.39
CA TYR A 50 -7.49 -4.77 -21.13
C TYR A 50 -8.77 -4.94 -20.29
N ILE A 51 -8.66 -4.62 -19.00
CA ILE A 51 -9.78 -4.50 -18.07
C ILE A 51 -9.56 -3.28 -17.19
N VAL A 52 -10.63 -2.62 -16.73
CA VAL A 52 -10.54 -1.44 -15.86
C VAL A 52 -11.01 -1.80 -14.45
N LEU A 53 -10.16 -1.57 -13.46
CA LEU A 53 -10.32 -2.08 -12.10
C LEU A 53 -10.15 -0.94 -11.08
N GLY A 54 -11.10 -0.78 -10.18
CA GLY A 54 -11.05 0.15 -9.04
C GLY A 54 -10.72 -0.61 -7.76
N MET A 55 -9.67 -0.19 -7.06
CA MET A 55 -9.15 -0.92 -5.89
C MET A 55 -8.99 -0.04 -4.66
N GLY A 56 -9.31 1.26 -4.73
CA GLY A 56 -8.85 2.29 -3.80
C GLY A 56 -7.86 3.21 -4.50
N CYS A 57 -6.90 3.76 -3.75
CA CYS A 57 -5.82 4.58 -4.32
C CYS A 57 -5.15 3.89 -5.52
N PHE A 58 -5.27 4.51 -6.70
CA PHE A 58 -4.77 3.93 -7.95
C PHE A 58 -3.24 3.76 -8.02
N TRP A 59 -2.46 4.43 -7.17
CA TRP A 59 -1.00 4.33 -7.15
C TRP A 59 -0.54 2.96 -6.66
N GLY A 60 -1.18 2.43 -5.61
CA GLY A 60 -0.92 1.07 -5.17
C GLY A 60 -1.55 0.05 -6.10
N ALA A 61 -2.71 0.36 -6.67
CA ALA A 61 -3.37 -0.53 -7.61
C ALA A 61 -2.48 -0.77 -8.83
N GLU A 62 -1.89 0.29 -9.37
CA GLU A 62 -0.95 0.26 -10.49
C GLU A 62 0.23 -0.67 -10.16
N LYS A 63 0.93 -0.40 -9.05
CA LYS A 63 2.05 -1.22 -8.59
C LYS A 63 1.70 -2.69 -8.38
N ARG A 64 0.52 -2.99 -7.82
CA ARG A 64 0.08 -4.37 -7.55
C ARG A 64 -0.24 -5.12 -8.83
N MET A 65 -0.89 -4.46 -9.79
CA MET A 65 -1.21 -5.09 -11.08
C MET A 65 0.03 -5.22 -11.97
N GLN A 66 0.97 -4.26 -11.92
CA GLN A 66 2.25 -4.35 -12.63
C GLN A 66 3.10 -5.54 -12.18
N ALA A 67 2.92 -6.05 -10.95
CA ALA A 67 3.65 -7.22 -10.46
C ALA A 67 3.21 -8.55 -11.10
N LEU A 68 2.04 -8.61 -11.74
CA LEU A 68 1.51 -9.83 -12.34
C LEU A 68 2.18 -10.13 -13.68
N VAL A 69 2.91 -11.25 -13.75
CA VAL A 69 3.49 -11.74 -15.01
C VAL A 69 2.44 -11.86 -16.11
N GLY A 70 2.75 -11.32 -17.29
CA GLY A 70 1.86 -11.20 -18.43
C GLY A 70 1.11 -9.86 -18.52
N VAL A 71 1.14 -9.02 -17.49
CA VAL A 71 0.72 -7.61 -17.61
C VAL A 71 1.77 -6.83 -18.39
N LEU A 72 1.30 -6.05 -19.38
CA LEU A 72 2.12 -5.28 -20.31
C LEU A 72 2.28 -3.82 -19.87
N ASP A 73 1.19 -3.21 -19.40
CA ASP A 73 1.14 -1.83 -18.92
C ASP A 73 -0.06 -1.68 -17.98
N VAL A 74 0.02 -0.71 -17.08
CA VAL A 74 -1.09 -0.32 -16.22
C VAL A 74 -1.18 1.19 -16.24
N GLU A 75 -2.36 1.73 -16.57
CA GLU A 75 -2.61 3.17 -16.65
C GLU A 75 -3.59 3.60 -15.56
N ALA A 76 -3.24 4.60 -14.76
CA ALA A 76 -4.13 5.21 -13.78
C ALA A 76 -5.19 6.09 -14.46
N GLY A 77 -6.41 6.09 -13.95
CA GLY A 77 -7.50 6.88 -14.52
C GLY A 77 -8.76 6.96 -13.65
N TYR A 78 -9.81 7.51 -14.25
CA TYR A 78 -11.11 7.74 -13.65
C TYR A 78 -12.21 7.11 -14.52
N ALA A 79 -13.13 6.37 -13.89
CA ALA A 79 -14.25 5.75 -14.61
C ALA A 79 -15.50 5.55 -13.74
N GLY A 80 -16.65 5.39 -14.42
CA GLY A 80 -17.89 4.92 -13.81
C GLY A 80 -18.70 5.98 -13.07
N GLY A 81 -18.32 7.26 -13.16
CA GLY A 81 -19.10 8.42 -12.70
C GLY A 81 -19.75 9.19 -13.85
N ASP A 82 -20.40 10.31 -13.51
CA ASP A 82 -21.20 11.09 -14.47
C ASP A 82 -20.40 12.20 -15.20
N MET A 83 -19.23 12.58 -14.69
CA MET A 83 -18.41 13.66 -15.27
C MET A 83 -17.78 13.26 -16.61
N SER A 84 -17.76 14.15 -17.60
CA SER A 84 -17.19 13.85 -18.93
C SER A 84 -15.66 14.01 -19.01
N ASN A 85 -15.07 14.87 -18.19
CA ASN A 85 -13.63 15.11 -18.15
C ASN A 85 -13.17 15.35 -16.71
N PRO A 86 -13.23 14.32 -15.84
CA PRO A 86 -12.82 14.44 -14.45
C PRO A 86 -11.33 14.77 -14.31
N SER A 87 -10.99 15.56 -13.30
CA SER A 87 -9.63 15.69 -12.75
C SER A 87 -9.59 15.12 -11.33
N TYR A 88 -8.39 14.90 -10.81
CA TYR A 88 -8.22 14.44 -9.43
C TYR A 88 -8.95 15.33 -8.40
N GLU A 89 -8.83 16.66 -8.52
CA GLU A 89 -9.49 17.61 -7.62
C GLU A 89 -11.00 17.54 -7.74
N MET A 90 -11.52 17.40 -8.97
CA MET A 90 -12.96 17.31 -9.21
C MET A 90 -13.59 16.08 -8.55
N LEU A 91 -12.86 14.97 -8.40
CA LEU A 91 -13.35 13.81 -7.68
C LEU A 91 -13.59 14.12 -6.20
N HIS A 92 -12.68 14.83 -5.54
CA HIS A 92 -12.82 15.21 -4.13
C HIS A 92 -13.93 16.25 -3.93
N ASP A 93 -14.01 17.24 -4.82
CA ASP A 93 -15.09 18.23 -4.81
C ASP A 93 -16.46 17.56 -5.03
N THR A 94 -16.52 16.55 -5.90
CA THR A 94 -17.74 15.77 -6.15
C THR A 94 -18.11 14.92 -4.95
N GLU A 95 -17.13 14.33 -4.26
CA GLU A 95 -17.38 13.57 -3.03
C GLU A 95 -17.98 14.45 -1.94
N ALA A 96 -17.37 15.62 -1.69
CA ALA A 96 -17.91 16.60 -0.73
C ALA A 96 -19.34 17.04 -1.11
N ALA A 97 -19.60 17.26 -2.41
CA ALA A 97 -20.94 17.55 -2.90
C ALA A 97 -21.95 16.41 -2.67
N ILE A 98 -21.53 15.14 -2.78
CA ILE A 98 -22.37 13.98 -2.47
C ILE A 98 -22.69 13.94 -0.98
N GLU A 99 -21.72 14.22 -0.11
CA GLU A 99 -21.93 14.32 1.34
C GLU A 99 -22.91 15.45 1.71
N GLU A 100 -22.92 16.54 0.95
CA GLU A 100 -23.91 17.63 1.04
C GLU A 100 -25.30 17.26 0.47
N GLY A 101 -25.46 16.07 -0.10
CA GLY A 101 -26.73 15.54 -0.59
C GLY A 101 -27.00 15.79 -2.08
N LYS A 102 -25.99 16.19 -2.88
CA LYS A 102 -26.18 16.27 -4.34
C LYS A 102 -26.32 14.87 -4.94
N ALA A 103 -27.32 14.70 -5.80
CA ALA A 103 -27.56 13.47 -6.54
C ALA A 103 -26.68 13.41 -7.81
N VAL A 104 -25.40 13.09 -7.64
CA VAL A 104 -24.42 12.87 -8.72
C VAL A 104 -23.60 11.63 -8.40
N LYS A 105 -23.20 10.86 -9.41
CA LYS A 105 -22.31 9.71 -9.22
C LYS A 105 -20.85 10.12 -9.46
N ASN A 106 -20.02 9.96 -8.44
CA ASN A 106 -18.59 10.20 -8.56
C ASN A 106 -17.89 9.12 -9.41
N HIS A 107 -16.80 9.51 -10.06
CA HIS A 107 -15.90 8.53 -10.70
C HIS A 107 -15.13 7.76 -9.64
N ALA A 108 -14.81 6.50 -9.94
CA ALA A 108 -13.83 5.75 -9.17
C ALA A 108 -12.42 6.04 -9.69
N GLU A 109 -11.45 6.08 -8.78
CA GLU A 109 -10.05 5.85 -9.12
C GLU A 109 -9.89 4.41 -9.60
N VAL A 110 -9.34 4.27 -10.80
CA VAL A 110 -9.19 2.99 -11.47
C VAL A 110 -7.81 2.84 -12.09
N VAL A 111 -7.47 1.60 -12.38
CA VAL A 111 -6.36 1.24 -13.25
C VAL A 111 -6.87 0.49 -14.46
N LYS A 112 -6.41 0.86 -15.65
CA LYS A 112 -6.60 0.12 -16.89
C LYS A 112 -5.41 -0.82 -17.08
N VAL A 113 -5.66 -2.12 -16.94
CA VAL A 113 -4.63 -3.16 -16.96
C VAL A 113 -4.60 -3.80 -18.34
N TYR A 114 -3.51 -3.56 -19.08
CA TYR A 114 -3.26 -4.21 -20.38
C TYR A 114 -2.47 -5.50 -20.16
N TYR A 115 -2.84 -6.58 -20.84
CA TYR A 115 -2.21 -7.88 -20.64
C TYR A 115 -2.05 -8.69 -21.94
N ASP A 116 -1.02 -9.54 -21.95
CA ASP A 116 -0.76 -10.50 -23.02
C ASP A 116 -1.49 -11.83 -22.74
N THR A 117 -2.49 -12.13 -23.55
CA THR A 117 -3.28 -13.37 -23.49
C THR A 117 -2.47 -14.65 -23.66
N LYS A 118 -1.23 -14.56 -24.16
CA LYS A 118 -0.31 -15.70 -24.26
C LYS A 118 0.43 -16.00 -22.95
N GLN A 119 0.52 -15.02 -22.05
CA GLN A 119 1.26 -15.12 -20.79
C GLN A 119 0.35 -15.17 -19.57
N THR A 120 -0.79 -14.48 -19.62
CA THR A 120 -1.79 -14.45 -18.55
C THR A 120 -3.20 -14.43 -19.11
N SER A 121 -4.19 -14.73 -18.28
CA SER A 121 -5.61 -14.71 -18.65
C SER A 121 -6.34 -13.63 -17.87
N LEU A 122 -7.51 -13.22 -18.36
CA LEU A 122 -8.38 -12.31 -17.60
C LEU A 122 -8.74 -12.88 -16.22
N GLU A 123 -8.92 -14.20 -16.11
CA GLU A 123 -9.17 -14.88 -14.84
C GLU A 123 -8.03 -14.63 -13.86
N ARG A 124 -6.77 -14.76 -14.29
CA ARG A 124 -5.60 -14.48 -13.44
C ARG A 124 -5.48 -13.00 -13.06
N VAL A 125 -5.82 -12.09 -13.98
CA VAL A 125 -5.88 -10.65 -13.70
C VAL A 125 -6.93 -10.35 -12.63
N LEU A 126 -8.12 -10.95 -12.73
CA LEU A 126 -9.19 -10.80 -11.74
C LEU A 126 -8.82 -11.44 -10.39
N ILE A 127 -8.15 -12.59 -10.38
CA ILE A 127 -7.63 -13.21 -9.15
C ILE A 127 -6.64 -12.26 -8.45
N GLN A 128 -5.67 -11.72 -9.19
CA GLN A 128 -4.73 -10.72 -8.64
C GLN A 128 -5.48 -9.52 -8.05
N PHE A 129 -6.51 -9.04 -8.73
CA PHE A 129 -7.36 -7.96 -8.24
C PHE A 129 -8.03 -8.29 -6.90
N TRP A 130 -8.69 -9.45 -6.79
CA TRP A 130 -9.37 -9.87 -5.56
C TRP A 130 -8.43 -9.98 -4.37
N GLU A 131 -7.23 -10.50 -4.58
CA GLU A 131 -6.23 -10.68 -3.51
C GLU A 131 -5.50 -9.38 -3.13
N SER A 132 -5.64 -8.32 -3.92
CA SER A 132 -4.81 -7.11 -3.81
C SER A 132 -5.47 -5.94 -3.06
N HIS A 133 -6.72 -6.06 -2.64
CA HIS A 133 -7.45 -5.03 -1.91
C HIS A 133 -8.49 -5.64 -0.96
N ASN A 134 -9.19 -4.82 -0.16
CA ASN A 134 -10.38 -5.25 0.56
C ASN A 134 -11.66 -4.96 -0.28
N PRO A 135 -12.32 -5.99 -0.85
CA PRO A 135 -13.49 -5.80 -1.70
C PRO A 135 -14.80 -5.64 -0.91
N THR A 136 -14.79 -5.57 0.42
CA THR A 136 -16.01 -5.54 1.27
C THR A 136 -16.24 -4.20 1.96
N GLN A 137 -15.53 -3.14 1.58
CA GLN A 137 -15.52 -1.86 2.30
C GLN A 137 -16.47 -0.79 1.75
N GLY A 138 -17.13 -1.03 0.61
CA GLY A 138 -18.03 -0.07 -0.03
C GLY A 138 -17.28 1.15 -0.59
N ASN A 139 -17.73 2.35 -0.20
CA ASN A 139 -17.14 3.65 -0.58
C ASN A 139 -15.90 3.97 0.27
N ARG A 140 -14.97 3.01 0.33
CA ARG A 140 -13.73 3.10 1.10
C ARG A 140 -12.74 2.03 0.66
N GLN A 141 -11.45 2.36 0.74
CA GLN A 141 -10.38 1.38 0.79
C GLN A 141 -9.37 1.72 1.88
N GLY A 142 -9.26 0.86 2.90
CA GLY A 142 -8.38 1.12 4.05
C GLY A 142 -8.69 2.49 4.68
N ASN A 143 -7.76 3.43 4.52
CA ASN A 143 -7.84 4.79 5.05
C ASN A 143 -8.44 5.79 4.04
N ASP A 144 -8.55 5.39 2.76
CA ASP A 144 -9.07 6.24 1.70
C ASP A 144 -10.60 6.18 1.73
N LEU A 145 -11.22 7.26 2.22
CA LEU A 145 -12.68 7.41 2.36
C LEU A 145 -13.26 8.12 1.16
N GLY A 146 -14.38 7.61 0.64
CA GLY A 146 -15.11 8.23 -0.46
C GLY A 146 -15.49 7.23 -1.53
N SER A 147 -16.58 7.53 -2.24
CA SER A 147 -17.06 6.71 -3.34
C SER A 147 -16.07 6.62 -4.50
N ASN A 148 -15.12 7.56 -4.61
CA ASN A 148 -14.01 7.49 -5.53
C ASN A 148 -13.02 6.34 -5.24
N TYR A 149 -12.95 5.85 -4.01
CA TYR A 149 -12.07 4.73 -3.63
C TYR A 149 -12.77 3.38 -3.61
N ARG A 150 -13.99 3.29 -4.11
CA ARG A 150 -14.77 2.05 -4.12
C ARG A 150 -14.10 0.96 -4.96
N SER A 151 -14.31 -0.29 -4.55
CA SER A 151 -13.96 -1.44 -5.37
C SER A 151 -14.85 -1.51 -6.62
N ALA A 152 -14.25 -1.67 -7.81
CA ALA A 152 -14.98 -1.72 -9.08
C ALA A 152 -14.30 -2.62 -10.13
N VAL A 153 -15.11 -3.20 -11.02
CA VAL A 153 -14.69 -3.88 -12.24
C VAL A 153 -15.57 -3.36 -13.37
N PHE A 154 -14.95 -2.63 -14.30
CA PHE A 154 -15.64 -2.09 -15.47
C PHE A 154 -15.36 -2.96 -16.70
N TYR A 155 -16.38 -3.69 -17.15
CA TYR A 155 -16.29 -4.67 -18.24
C TYR A 155 -16.65 -4.06 -19.61
N ARG A 156 -16.08 -4.61 -20.68
CA ARG A 156 -16.32 -4.16 -22.07
C ARG A 156 -17.26 -5.07 -22.84
N ASN A 157 -17.42 -6.31 -22.39
CA ASN A 157 -18.28 -7.30 -23.03
C ASN A 157 -18.82 -8.32 -22.01
N ASP A 158 -19.77 -9.13 -22.46
CA ASP A 158 -20.47 -10.10 -21.60
C ASP A 158 -19.56 -11.23 -21.09
N GLY A 159 -18.48 -11.57 -21.81
CA GLY A 159 -17.49 -12.54 -21.35
C GLY A 159 -16.72 -12.04 -20.13
N GLU A 160 -16.26 -10.79 -20.18
CA GLU A 160 -15.60 -10.11 -19.06
C GLU A 160 -16.53 -10.01 -17.84
N ARG A 161 -17.81 -9.63 -18.07
CA ARG A 161 -18.83 -9.56 -17.01
C ARG A 161 -19.00 -10.91 -16.29
N LYS A 162 -19.26 -11.97 -17.06
CA LYS A 162 -19.48 -13.32 -16.50
C LYS A 162 -18.28 -13.81 -15.71
N LEU A 163 -17.07 -13.54 -16.18
CA LEU A 163 -15.85 -13.95 -15.48
C LEU A 163 -15.61 -13.13 -14.20
N ALA A 164 -15.91 -11.84 -14.21
CA ALA A 164 -15.87 -11.00 -13.02
C ALA A 164 -16.88 -11.46 -11.96
N GLU A 165 -18.12 -11.78 -12.37
CA GLU A 165 -19.16 -12.31 -11.48
C GLU A 165 -18.78 -13.68 -10.91
N LEU A 166 -18.28 -14.61 -11.75
CA LEU A 166 -17.85 -15.93 -11.34
C LEU A 166 -16.71 -15.86 -10.30
N THR A 167 -15.66 -15.10 -10.61
CA THR A 167 -14.50 -14.97 -9.72
C THR A 167 -14.85 -14.23 -8.42
N ARG A 168 -15.75 -13.24 -8.46
CA ARG A 168 -16.32 -12.62 -7.26
C ARG A 168 -16.98 -13.65 -6.35
N ASP A 169 -17.85 -14.50 -6.90
CA ASP A 169 -18.64 -15.45 -6.11
C ASP A 169 -17.76 -16.53 -5.46
N ILE A 170 -16.72 -16.97 -6.18
CA ILE A 170 -15.69 -17.85 -5.64
C ILE A 170 -14.91 -17.13 -4.52
N TYR A 171 -14.44 -15.91 -4.76
CA TYR A 171 -13.68 -15.17 -3.74
C TYR A 171 -14.52 -14.85 -2.49
N GLN A 172 -15.81 -14.54 -2.65
CA GLN A 172 -16.74 -14.37 -1.54
C GLN A 172 -16.81 -15.63 -0.66
N THR A 173 -16.78 -16.81 -1.27
CA THR A 173 -16.74 -18.08 -0.55
C THR A 173 -15.41 -18.26 0.19
N ASN A 174 -14.29 -17.90 -0.44
CA ASN A 174 -12.96 -17.93 0.18
C ASN A 174 -12.87 -16.98 1.40
N LEU A 175 -13.41 -15.77 1.29
CA LEU A 175 -13.49 -14.82 2.41
C LEU A 175 -14.29 -15.41 3.59
N ARG A 176 -15.45 -16.00 3.31
CA ARG A 176 -16.29 -16.65 4.34
C ARG A 176 -15.57 -17.81 5.01
N ALA A 177 -14.87 -18.64 4.23
CA ALA A 177 -14.08 -19.75 4.74
C ALA A 177 -12.93 -19.28 5.65
N ALA A 178 -12.38 -18.09 5.37
CA ALA A 178 -11.38 -17.43 6.21
C ALA A 178 -11.96 -16.67 7.42
N GLY A 179 -13.28 -16.76 7.68
CA GLY A 179 -13.94 -16.10 8.80
C GLY A 179 -14.31 -14.62 8.56
N ILE A 180 -14.16 -14.12 7.34
CA ILE A 180 -14.53 -12.74 6.96
C ILE A 180 -16.01 -12.73 6.57
N THR A 181 -16.83 -12.05 7.37
CA THR A 181 -18.30 -12.01 7.20
C THR A 181 -18.78 -10.90 6.26
N GLY A 182 -17.88 -9.98 5.88
CA GLY A 182 -18.17 -8.91 4.94
C GLY A 182 -18.64 -9.46 3.58
N THR A 183 -19.67 -8.83 3.02
CA THR A 183 -20.10 -9.12 1.65
C THR A 183 -19.30 -8.26 0.69
N ILE A 184 -18.88 -8.82 -0.44
CA ILE A 184 -18.20 -8.08 -1.50
C ILE A 184 -19.14 -6.97 -2.01
N THR A 185 -18.64 -5.75 -2.00
CA THR A 185 -19.35 -4.53 -2.43
C THR A 185 -18.88 -4.05 -3.81
N THR A 186 -18.02 -4.80 -4.48
CA THR A 186 -17.45 -4.44 -5.79
C THR A 186 -18.52 -4.15 -6.81
N GLU A 187 -18.46 -2.96 -7.41
CA GLU A 187 -19.30 -2.58 -8.53
C GLU A 187 -18.85 -3.34 -9.79
N ILE A 188 -19.69 -4.20 -10.36
CA ILE A 188 -19.43 -4.83 -11.66
C ILE A 188 -20.38 -4.21 -12.70
N ALA A 189 -19.84 -3.34 -13.54
CA ALA A 189 -20.62 -2.47 -14.43
C ALA A 189 -19.98 -2.34 -15.82
N PRO A 190 -20.74 -1.96 -16.87
CA PRO A 190 -20.14 -1.72 -18.18
C PRO A 190 -19.22 -0.49 -18.15
N LEU A 191 -18.11 -0.56 -18.88
CA LEU A 191 -17.20 0.56 -19.09
C LEU A 191 -17.82 1.56 -20.08
N ASN A 192 -18.52 2.56 -19.56
CA ASN A 192 -19.17 3.59 -20.37
C ASN A 192 -18.27 4.80 -20.67
N ASN A 193 -17.36 5.11 -19.75
CA ASN A 193 -16.43 6.21 -19.85
C ASN A 193 -15.11 5.87 -19.16
N TYR A 194 -14.05 6.53 -19.61
CA TYR A 194 -12.72 6.43 -19.02
C TYR A 194 -11.94 7.70 -19.36
N THR A 195 -11.32 8.30 -18.36
CA THR A 195 -10.39 9.41 -18.54
C THR A 195 -9.07 9.05 -17.90
N SER A 196 -7.97 9.17 -18.66
CA SER A 196 -6.62 8.93 -18.13
C SER A 196 -6.31 10.01 -17.08
N ALA A 197 -5.73 9.60 -15.95
CA ALA A 197 -5.31 10.53 -14.92
C ALA A 197 -4.11 11.36 -15.39
N GLU A 198 -3.88 12.49 -14.74
CA GLU A 198 -2.80 13.41 -15.07
C GLU A 198 -1.44 12.70 -15.04
N GLY A 199 -0.49 13.17 -15.86
CA GLY A 199 0.79 12.47 -16.06
C GLY A 199 1.66 12.32 -14.80
N TYR A 200 1.39 13.10 -13.74
CA TYR A 200 2.07 12.95 -12.46
C TYR A 200 1.52 11.79 -11.62
N HIS A 201 0.29 11.31 -11.87
CA HIS A 201 -0.28 10.13 -11.20
C HIS A 201 0.18 8.82 -11.83
N GLN A 202 0.53 8.81 -13.12
CA GLN A 202 1.05 7.63 -13.81
C GLN A 202 2.39 7.20 -13.21
N ASP A 203 2.61 5.91 -12.99
CA ASP A 203 3.85 5.34 -12.43
C ASP A 203 4.32 6.07 -11.14
N TYR A 204 3.37 6.55 -10.32
CA TYR A 204 3.67 7.48 -9.23
C TYR A 204 4.65 6.86 -8.22
N LEU A 205 4.47 5.59 -7.86
CA LEU A 205 5.35 4.88 -6.90
C LEU A 205 6.68 4.46 -7.50
N GLU A 206 6.82 4.44 -8.83
CA GLU A 206 8.13 4.30 -9.46
C GLU A 206 8.91 5.62 -9.41
N LYS A 207 8.23 6.73 -9.69
CA LYS A 207 8.78 8.09 -9.63
C LYS A 207 9.08 8.54 -8.19
N ASN A 208 8.27 8.06 -7.25
CA ASN A 208 8.35 8.37 -5.82
C ASN A 208 8.42 7.05 -5.03
N PRO A 209 9.60 6.39 -4.91
CA PRO A 209 9.73 5.09 -4.25
C PRO A 209 9.34 5.07 -2.76
N LEU A 210 9.30 6.24 -2.12
CA LEU A 210 8.87 6.43 -0.74
C LEU A 210 7.40 6.89 -0.63
N GLY A 211 6.71 7.07 -1.76
CA GLY A 211 5.33 7.53 -1.81
C GLY A 211 4.37 6.57 -1.11
N TYR A 212 3.37 7.15 -0.45
CA TYR A 212 2.36 6.37 0.27
C TYR A 212 1.49 5.57 -0.69
N CYS A 213 1.27 4.30 -0.35
CA CYS A 213 0.02 3.65 -0.67
C CYS A 213 -0.32 2.59 0.38
N GLY A 214 -1.43 2.78 1.08
CA GLY A 214 -1.97 1.86 2.08
C GLY A 214 -2.76 0.69 1.50
N LEU A 215 -2.80 0.55 0.17
CA LEU A 215 -3.57 -0.51 -0.49
C LEU A 215 -3.02 -1.88 -0.07
N GLY A 216 -3.82 -2.64 0.67
CA GLY A 216 -3.50 -3.97 1.19
C GLY A 216 -4.60 -4.97 0.87
N GLY A 217 -4.19 -6.20 0.56
CA GLY A 217 -5.12 -7.32 0.43
C GLY A 217 -5.59 -7.86 1.77
N MET A 218 -6.60 -8.73 1.75
CA MET A 218 -7.15 -9.37 2.95
C MET A 218 -6.29 -10.53 3.49
N GLY A 219 -5.19 -10.88 2.80
CA GLY A 219 -4.38 -12.05 3.14
C GLY A 219 -5.08 -13.39 2.86
N VAL A 220 -6.19 -13.38 2.12
CA VAL A 220 -6.96 -14.56 1.72
C VAL A 220 -6.65 -14.90 0.28
N ALA A 221 -6.14 -16.11 0.06
CA ALA A 221 -5.87 -16.64 -1.27
C ALA A 221 -7.17 -17.01 -2.00
N TYR A 222 -7.17 -16.84 -3.31
CA TYR A 222 -8.20 -17.34 -4.19
C TYR A 222 -8.03 -18.85 -4.39
N VAL A 223 -9.03 -19.62 -3.98
CA VAL A 223 -9.11 -21.06 -4.20
C VAL A 223 -10.40 -21.37 -4.96
N ASP A 224 -10.29 -22.04 -6.10
CA ASP A 224 -11.45 -22.57 -6.82
C ASP A 224 -11.62 -24.06 -6.50
N PRO A 225 -12.65 -24.46 -5.73
CA PRO A 225 -12.87 -25.85 -5.35
C PRO A 225 -13.24 -26.75 -6.55
N SER A 226 -13.69 -26.17 -7.68
CA SER A 226 -14.04 -26.92 -8.88
C SER A 226 -12.83 -27.29 -9.75
N ARG A 227 -11.66 -26.69 -9.46
CA ARG A 227 -10.41 -26.91 -10.20
C ARG A 227 -9.30 -27.30 -9.22
N PRO A 228 -9.26 -28.57 -8.76
CA PRO A 228 -8.14 -29.04 -7.96
C PRO A 228 -6.84 -28.85 -8.75
N SER A 229 -5.84 -28.26 -8.13
CA SER A 229 -4.56 -27.85 -8.73
C SER A 229 -3.81 -29.03 -9.37
N HIS A 230 -4.07 -29.30 -10.65
CA HIS A 230 -3.21 -30.12 -11.49
C HIS A 230 -2.03 -29.28 -12.00
N GLY A 231 -0.97 -29.20 -11.20
CA GLY A 231 0.42 -29.09 -11.70
C GLY A 231 0.84 -27.90 -12.56
N GLU A 232 -0.02 -26.93 -12.87
CA GLU A 232 0.44 -25.64 -13.40
C GLU A 232 1.03 -24.86 -12.22
N GLN A 233 2.35 -24.73 -12.23
CA GLN A 233 3.05 -23.89 -11.28
C GLN A 233 2.49 -22.47 -11.39
N HIS A 234 1.64 -22.14 -10.43
CA HIS A 234 1.43 -20.78 -9.99
C HIS A 234 2.82 -20.24 -9.64
N ASN A 235 3.49 -19.60 -10.60
CA ASN A 235 4.58 -18.66 -10.33
C ASN A 235 3.97 -17.35 -9.79
N SER A 236 2.99 -17.42 -8.89
CA SER A 236 3.20 -16.71 -7.65
C SER A 236 4.36 -17.45 -7.03
N THR A 237 5.58 -16.92 -7.19
CA THR A 237 6.65 -17.25 -6.24
C THR A 237 5.94 -17.26 -4.89
N PRO A 238 5.86 -18.41 -4.19
CA PRO A 238 5.55 -18.32 -2.80
C PRO A 238 6.62 -17.35 -2.33
N LEU A 239 6.22 -16.18 -1.84
CA LEU A 239 6.94 -15.71 -0.68
C LEU A 239 6.85 -16.94 0.20
N VAL A 240 7.95 -17.71 0.20
CA VAL A 240 8.19 -18.69 1.21
C VAL A 240 8.05 -17.81 2.41
N SER A 241 6.87 -17.90 3.03
CA SER A 241 6.74 -17.67 4.42
C SER A 241 7.63 -18.76 5.02
N LYS A 242 8.95 -18.54 4.96
CA LYS A 242 9.74 -18.50 6.18
C LYS A 242 8.78 -17.83 7.13
N PRO A 243 8.31 -18.51 8.19
CA PRO A 243 7.36 -17.90 9.10
C PRO A 243 7.83 -16.47 9.24
N VAL A 244 7.03 -15.52 8.79
CA VAL A 244 7.34 -14.13 9.05
C VAL A 244 7.01 -14.04 10.53
N GLN A 245 7.92 -14.56 11.35
CA GLN A 245 8.58 -13.73 12.31
C GLN A 245 9.10 -12.50 11.52
N SER A 246 8.18 -11.62 11.13
CA SER A 246 8.31 -10.27 11.58
C SER A 246 8.23 -10.44 13.09
N GLU A 247 9.37 -10.75 13.67
CA GLU A 247 9.74 -10.00 14.84
C GLU A 247 9.56 -8.54 14.43
N GLN A 248 8.34 -8.02 14.59
CA GLN A 248 8.05 -6.64 14.97
C GLN A 248 8.67 -6.45 16.35
N ASN A 249 9.97 -6.76 16.46
CA ASN A 249 10.72 -6.60 17.66
C ASN A 249 10.94 -5.11 17.73
N TRP A 250 10.27 -4.54 18.71
CA TRP A 250 10.52 -3.19 19.13
C TRP A 250 12.05 -3.02 19.24
N PRO A 251 12.62 -1.99 18.59
CA PRO A 251 14.04 -1.71 18.75
C PRO A 251 14.35 -1.58 20.24
N PRO A 252 15.60 -1.81 20.67
CA PRO A 252 16.00 -1.70 22.07
C PRO A 252 15.96 -0.21 22.51
N ILE A 253 14.75 0.30 22.67
CA ILE A 253 14.38 1.62 23.15
C ILE A 253 13.83 1.41 24.55
N GLU A 254 14.34 2.19 25.49
CA GLU A 254 13.83 2.18 26.86
C GLU A 254 12.45 2.87 26.87
N LEU A 255 11.39 2.10 27.16
CA LEU A 255 10.03 2.60 27.30
C LEU A 255 9.63 2.65 28.77
N ASN A 256 8.92 3.71 29.16
CA ASN A 256 8.43 3.84 30.53
C ASN A 256 7.11 3.07 30.71
N SER A 257 7.17 1.95 31.41
CA SER A 257 5.99 1.10 31.65
C SER A 257 4.90 1.74 32.50
N LYS A 258 5.22 2.78 33.29
CA LYS A 258 4.24 3.50 34.11
C LYS A 258 3.43 4.50 33.28
N GLU A 259 4.08 5.25 32.40
CA GLU A 259 3.45 6.25 31.53
C GLU A 259 4.33 6.56 30.31
N GLN A 260 3.80 6.39 29.09
CA GLN A 260 4.55 6.55 27.84
C GLN A 260 3.64 7.05 26.72
N LEU A 261 4.11 8.04 25.96
CA LEU A 261 3.50 8.41 24.69
C LEU A 261 4.23 7.72 23.55
N ILE A 262 3.46 7.16 22.61
CA ILE A 262 4.00 6.56 21.39
C ILE A 262 3.26 7.17 20.21
N ALA A 263 4.00 7.81 19.30
CA ALA A 263 3.49 8.23 18.01
C ALA A 263 3.72 7.11 17.00
N PHE A 264 2.63 6.48 16.58
CA PHE A 264 2.62 5.52 15.49
C PHE A 264 2.46 6.28 14.18
N GLU A 265 3.49 6.21 13.34
CA GLU A 265 3.65 7.01 12.13
C GLU A 265 3.79 6.12 10.91
N ALA A 266 3.43 6.65 9.74
CA ALA A 266 3.75 5.99 8.49
C ALA A 266 5.09 6.50 7.95
N VAL A 267 5.83 5.62 7.28
CA VAL A 267 7.02 6.02 6.51
C VAL A 267 6.55 7.01 5.44
N ASP A 268 7.09 8.23 5.46
CA ASP A 268 6.72 9.36 4.59
C ASP A 268 5.32 9.98 4.81
N CYS A 269 4.98 10.23 6.07
CA CYS A 269 3.73 10.85 6.49
C CYS A 269 3.82 12.39 6.58
N GLY A 270 3.08 13.11 5.73
CA GLY A 270 3.06 14.58 5.71
C GLY A 270 2.54 15.21 7.01
N TYR A 271 1.47 14.64 7.58
CA TYR A 271 0.96 15.04 8.89
C TYR A 271 1.92 14.72 10.03
N CYS A 272 2.73 13.67 9.91
CA CYS A 272 3.75 13.31 10.88
C CYS A 272 4.90 14.32 10.82
N ARG A 273 5.34 14.73 9.62
CA ARG A 273 6.29 15.86 9.48
C ARG A 273 5.74 17.16 10.05
N GLN A 274 4.45 17.42 9.88
CA GLN A 274 3.82 18.59 10.45
C GLN A 274 3.77 18.51 11.98
N PHE A 275 3.41 17.36 12.54
CA PHE A 275 3.47 17.06 13.97
C PHE A 275 4.91 17.19 14.51
N ASP A 276 5.91 16.67 13.81
CA ASP A 276 7.32 16.82 14.16
C ASP A 276 7.72 18.29 14.24
N LYS A 277 7.34 19.06 13.21
CA LYS A 277 7.69 20.46 13.09
C LYS A 277 6.98 21.32 14.13
N GLU A 278 5.69 21.10 14.37
CA GLU A 278 4.86 21.97 15.20
C GLU A 278 4.82 21.54 16.67
N VAL A 279 5.04 20.26 16.97
CA VAL A 279 4.94 19.69 18.32
C VAL A 279 6.29 19.15 18.80
N LEU A 280 6.86 18.15 18.11
CA LEU A 280 8.07 17.47 18.63
C LEU A 280 9.28 18.38 18.71
N SER A 281 9.44 19.29 17.74
CA SER A 281 10.55 20.25 17.69
C SER A 281 10.59 21.20 18.91
N THR A 282 9.48 21.35 19.62
CA THR A 282 9.34 22.23 20.80
C THR A 282 8.92 21.48 22.06
N TRP A 283 9.05 20.14 22.07
CA TRP A 283 8.58 19.29 23.17
C TRP A 283 9.23 19.64 24.51
N LYS A 284 8.41 19.94 25.52
CA LYS A 284 8.83 20.25 26.90
C LYS A 284 8.10 19.45 27.98
N ASN A 285 7.28 18.47 27.59
CA ASN A 285 6.50 17.67 28.51
C ASN A 285 7.40 16.59 29.16
N PRO A 286 7.29 16.31 30.47
CA PRO A 286 8.07 15.27 31.14
C PRO A 286 7.78 13.84 30.66
N ILE A 287 6.62 13.59 30.05
CA ILE A 287 6.32 12.32 29.40
C ILE A 287 7.05 12.32 28.05
N HIS A 288 8.03 11.43 27.91
CA HIS A 288 8.74 11.25 26.65
C HIS A 288 7.81 10.66 25.60
N ILE A 289 7.93 11.16 24.37
CA ILE A 289 7.25 10.60 23.21
C ILE A 289 8.26 9.84 22.35
N VAL A 290 7.90 8.60 21.98
CA VAL A 290 8.68 7.76 21.08
C VAL A 290 7.91 7.64 19.77
N THR A 291 8.59 7.91 18.65
CA THR A 291 8.00 7.70 17.32
C THR A 291 8.38 6.32 16.81
N THR A 292 7.46 5.66 16.12
CA THR A 292 7.68 4.34 15.52
C THR A 292 6.87 4.20 14.26
N ASN A 293 7.39 3.44 13.31
CA ASN A 293 6.66 3.01 12.11
C ASN A 293 6.02 1.63 12.25
N LEU A 294 6.09 1.03 13.45
CA LEU A 294 5.40 -0.21 13.77
C LEU A 294 3.89 0.03 13.83
N THR A 295 3.11 -1.00 13.55
CA THR A 295 1.64 -0.96 13.61
C THR A 295 1.08 -1.72 14.82
N THR A 296 1.97 -2.23 15.67
CA THR A 296 1.65 -3.01 16.87
C THR A 296 2.31 -2.37 18.10
N PRO A 297 1.68 -2.46 19.28
CA PRO A 297 2.25 -1.93 20.51
C PRO A 297 3.47 -2.74 20.95
N PRO A 298 4.24 -2.26 21.96
CA PRO A 298 5.30 -3.04 22.57
C PRO A 298 4.81 -4.40 23.05
N LYS A 299 5.73 -5.37 23.14
CA LYS A 299 5.41 -6.68 23.68
C LYS A 299 4.78 -6.52 25.07
N ASP A 300 3.67 -7.22 25.30
CA ASP A 300 2.87 -7.20 26.54
C ASP A 300 2.09 -5.90 26.80
N TRP A 301 2.07 -4.95 25.84
CA TRP A 301 1.24 -3.75 25.89
C TRP A 301 -0.02 -3.93 25.06
N THR A 302 -1.12 -3.26 25.44
CA THR A 302 -2.44 -3.46 24.81
C THR A 302 -2.96 -2.17 24.19
N LEU A 303 -3.38 -2.25 22.93
CA LEU A 303 -4.21 -1.24 22.28
C LEU A 303 -5.69 -1.59 22.44
N ASN A 304 -6.55 -0.60 22.67
CA ASN A 304 -7.99 -0.79 22.77
C ASN A 304 -8.62 -1.05 21.39
N GLU A 305 -8.04 -0.44 20.35
CA GLU A 305 -8.49 -0.56 18.96
C GLU A 305 -7.29 -0.63 18.01
N ALA A 306 -7.50 -1.13 16.80
CA ALA A 306 -6.47 -1.08 15.76
C ALA A 306 -6.07 0.38 15.43
N LEU A 307 -4.82 0.59 15.03
CA LEU A 307 -4.36 1.89 14.51
C LEU A 307 -4.84 2.03 13.07
N PHE A 308 -5.59 3.10 12.77
CA PHE A 308 -6.24 3.29 11.46
C PHE A 308 -5.90 4.64 10.79
N ALA A 309 -5.07 5.48 11.40
CA ALA A 309 -4.56 6.71 10.78
C ALA A 309 -3.17 7.07 11.31
N THR A 310 -2.47 7.99 10.65
CA THR A 310 -1.13 8.44 11.08
C THR A 310 -1.01 9.98 10.98
N PRO A 311 -0.33 10.65 11.93
CA PRO A 311 0.18 10.06 13.16
C PRO A 311 -0.98 9.65 14.07
N THR A 312 -0.86 8.50 14.74
CA THR A 312 -1.71 8.19 15.90
C THR A 312 -0.84 8.23 17.13
N ILE A 313 -1.09 9.19 18.01
CA ILE A 313 -0.39 9.31 19.28
C ILE A 313 -1.21 8.58 20.33
N VAL A 314 -0.63 7.58 20.96
CA VAL A 314 -1.27 6.78 22.00
C VAL A 314 -0.57 7.03 23.32
N LEU A 315 -1.37 7.33 24.35
CA LEU A 315 -0.94 7.39 25.73
C LEU A 315 -1.16 6.02 26.37
N PHE A 316 -0.09 5.44 26.90
CA PHE A 316 -0.10 4.22 27.70
C PHE A 316 0.19 4.52 29.16
N ARG A 317 -0.52 3.87 30.09
CA ARG A 317 -0.26 3.88 31.54
C ARG A 317 -0.40 2.45 32.01
N ASN A 318 0.61 1.98 32.75
CA ASN A 318 0.70 0.57 33.11
C ASN A 318 0.54 -0.36 31.89
N GLN A 319 1.13 0.02 30.75
CA GLN A 319 1.17 -0.76 29.51
C GLN A 319 -0.20 -0.99 28.83
N GLN A 320 -1.24 -0.27 29.28
CA GLN A 320 -2.57 -0.29 28.69
C GLN A 320 -2.82 1.06 28.02
N GLU A 321 -3.43 1.04 26.85
CA GLU A 321 -3.93 2.25 26.22
C GLU A 321 -5.06 2.86 27.04
N ILE A 322 -4.96 4.17 27.31
CA ILE A 322 -6.01 4.95 28.00
C ILE A 322 -6.51 6.12 27.17
N ALA A 323 -5.72 6.60 26.21
CA ALA A 323 -6.14 7.65 25.29
C ALA A 323 -5.37 7.55 23.97
N ARG A 324 -6.02 8.00 22.89
CA ARG A 324 -5.40 8.17 21.58
C ARG A 324 -5.80 9.49 20.93
N TYR A 325 -4.92 10.02 20.11
CA TYR A 325 -5.15 11.13 19.20
C TYR A 325 -4.80 10.66 17.79
N THR A 326 -5.80 10.58 16.92
CA THR A 326 -5.68 9.93 15.60
C THR A 326 -5.76 10.97 14.49
N GLY A 327 -4.74 11.01 13.63
CA GLY A 327 -4.55 12.06 12.64
C GLY A 327 -3.94 13.32 13.26
N TYR A 328 -3.67 14.33 12.43
CA TYR A 328 -3.12 15.60 12.90
C TYR A 328 -3.87 16.80 12.30
N GLN A 329 -4.45 17.63 13.18
CA GLN A 329 -5.25 18.80 12.82
C GLN A 329 -4.64 20.13 13.31
N GLY A 330 -3.39 20.09 13.80
CA GLY A 330 -2.68 21.27 14.31
C GLY A 330 -2.23 21.13 15.77
N ALA A 331 -1.24 21.93 16.16
CA ALA A 331 -0.63 21.85 17.48
C ALA A 331 -1.58 22.18 18.63
N GLN A 332 -2.49 23.14 18.44
CA GLN A 332 -3.42 23.55 19.48
C GLN A 332 -4.31 22.38 19.92
N GLN A 333 -4.92 21.68 18.96
CA GLN A 333 -5.82 20.55 19.20
C GLN A 333 -5.08 19.39 19.87
N PHE A 334 -3.83 19.15 19.48
CA PHE A 334 -3.00 18.15 20.14
C PHE A 334 -2.73 18.50 21.61
N TRP A 335 -2.35 19.75 21.92
CA TRP A 335 -2.07 20.16 23.30
C TRP A 335 -3.33 20.21 24.17
N GLU A 336 -4.47 20.60 23.61
CA GLU A 336 -5.77 20.51 24.28
C GLU A 336 -6.09 19.06 24.63
N TRP A 337 -5.95 18.13 23.68
CA TRP A 337 -6.13 16.70 23.93
C TRP A 337 -5.22 16.17 25.04
N LEU A 338 -3.92 16.49 24.99
CA LEU A 338 -2.95 15.97 25.94
C LEU A 338 -3.18 16.52 27.36
N ASN A 339 -3.61 17.78 27.50
CA ASN A 339 -3.91 18.38 28.81
C ASN A 339 -5.20 17.82 29.45
N MET A 340 -6.04 17.11 28.70
CA MET A 340 -7.26 16.47 29.21
C MET A 340 -7.02 15.07 29.82
N GLN A 341 -5.81 14.51 29.72
CA GLN A 341 -5.49 13.13 30.16
C GLN A 341 -4.79 13.06 31.53
#